data_AF-A0A1Y3BSU5-F1
#
_entry.id   AF-A0A1Y3BSU5-F1
#
_cell.length_a   1.000
_cell.length_b   1.000
_cell.length_c   1.000
_cell.angle_alpha   90.00
_cell.angle_beta   90.00
_cell.angle_gamma   90.00
#
_symmetry.space_group_name_H-M   'P 1'
#
loop_
_entity.id
_entity.type
_entity.pdbx_description
1 polymer ?
#
loop_
_entity_poly.entity_id
_entity_poly.type
_entity_poly.pdbx_seq_one_letter_code
_entity_poly.pdbx_strand_id
1 'polypeptide(L)' 'MFFSITVLKGVNMNVPVKKIYGLLGPSGCGKTSLLRCVIGIRRPDSGRISVYDKTPGTKESGIPGPGLGYTPQE' A
#
# COMPACT_ATOMS: atom_id res chain seq x y z
N MET A 1 17.75 23.03 -2.73
CA MET A 1 17.32 22.50 -1.42
C MET A 1 16.05 21.70 -1.65
N PHE A 2 16.10 20.37 -1.57
CA PHE A 2 14.90 19.53 -1.71
C PHE A 2 14.31 19.27 -0.33
N PHE A 3 13.10 19.75 -0.08
CA PHE A 3 12.36 19.42 1.14
C PHE A 3 11.84 17.98 1.01
N SER A 4 12.22 17.11 1.97
CA SER A 4 11.64 15.76 2.06
C SER A 4 10.25 15.86 2.67
N ILE A 5 9.21 15.58 1.88
CA ILE A 5 7.81 15.59 2.34
C ILE A 5 7.44 14.16 2.76
N THR A 6 6.99 14.01 4.01
CA THR A 6 6.46 12.73 4.50
C THR A 6 5.02 12.55 4.03
N VAL A 7 4.77 11.57 3.17
CA VAL A 7 3.41 11.27 2.65
C VAL A 7 2.65 10.31 3.55
N LEU A 8 3.33 9.29 4.09
CA LEU A 8 2.77 8.29 5.00
C LEU A 8 3.54 8.36 6.32
N LYS A 9 2.83 8.53 7.44
CA LYS A 9 3.45 8.61 8.78
C LYS A 9 2.69 7.73 9.76
N GLY A 10 3.35 6.71 10.30
CA GLY A 10 2.83 5.89 11.40
C GLY A 10 1.52 5.16 11.09
N VAL A 11 1.29 4.76 9.83
CA VAL A 11 0.08 4.02 9.43
C VAL A 11 0.14 2.61 10.02
N ASN A 12 -0.80 2.29 10.91
CA ASN A 12 -0.96 0.98 11.52
C ASN A 12 -2.37 0.48 11.25
N MET A 13 -2.50 -0.59 10.47
CA MET A 13 -3.79 -1.15 10.07
C MET A 13 -3.69 -2.66 9.87
N ASN A 14 -4.75 -3.38 10.21
CA ASN A 14 -4.95 -4.78 9.85
C ASN A 14 -6.29 -4.91 9.11
N VAL A 15 -6.27 -5.56 7.94
CA VAL A 15 -7.47 -5.84 7.14
C VAL A 15 -7.65 -7.36 7.11
N PRO A 16 -8.62 -7.91 7.86
CA PRO A 16 -8.91 -9.34 7.83
C PRO A 16 -9.48 -9.77 6.48
N VAL A 17 -9.31 -11.06 6.16
CA VAL A 17 -9.96 -11.67 4.99
C VAL A 17 -11.49 -11.52 5.07
N LYS A 18 -12.14 -11.44 3.89
CA LYS A 18 -13.60 -11.29 3.76
C LYS A 18 -14.18 -10.00 4.37
N LYS A 19 -13.37 -8.95 4.49
CA LYS A 19 -13.82 -7.62 4.93
C LYS A 19 -13.60 -6.58 3.84
N ILE A 20 -14.46 -5.56 3.85
CA ILE A 20 -14.40 -4.41 2.95
C ILE A 20 -14.14 -3.17 3.80
N TYR A 21 -13.17 -2.36 3.40
CA TYR A 21 -12.80 -1.12 4.07
C TYR A 21 -12.83 0.04 3.08
N GLY A 22 -13.30 1.21 3.53
CA GLY A 22 -13.17 2.47 2.81
C GLY A 22 -11.96 3.25 3.30
N LEU A 23 -11.06 3.63 2.39
CA LEU A 23 -9.94 4.53 2.68
C LEU A 23 -10.32 5.96 2.26
N LEU A 24 -10.73 6.78 3.22
CA LEU A 24 -11.23 8.14 2.97
C LEU A 24 -10.20 9.20 3.39
N GLY A 25 -10.27 10.36 2.75
CA GLY A 25 -9.45 11.52 3.07
C GLY A 25 -9.32 12.52 1.91
N PRO A 26 -8.86 13.75 2.14
CA PRO A 26 -8.72 14.77 1.11
C PRO A 26 -7.71 14.39 0.02
N SER A 27 -7.75 15.08 -1.12
CA SER A 27 -6.72 14.91 -2.16
C SER A 27 -5.33 15.21 -1.59
N GLY A 28 -4.30 14.46 -2.01
CA GLY A 28 -2.93 14.61 -1.52
C GLY A 28 -2.61 13.95 -0.18
N CYS A 29 -3.59 13.43 0.57
CA CYS A 29 -3.34 12.82 1.89
C CYS A 29 -2.64 11.45 1.87
N GLY A 30 -2.24 10.95 0.69
CA GLY A 30 -1.44 9.72 0.57
C GLY A 30 -2.21 8.43 0.28
N LYS A 31 -3.53 8.44 0.02
CA LYS A 31 -4.33 7.22 -0.26
C LYS A 31 -3.74 6.34 -1.36
N THR A 32 -3.51 6.92 -2.53
CA THR A 32 -2.92 6.22 -3.68
C THR A 32 -1.49 5.76 -3.39
N SER A 33 -0.75 6.51 -2.55
CA SER A 33 0.59 6.09 -2.13
C SER A 33 0.54 4.87 -1.22
N LEU A 34 -0.40 4.84 -0.26
CA LEU A 34 -0.63 3.66 0.59
C LEU A 34 -1.03 2.44 -0.24
N LEU A 35 -1.99 2.59 -1.16
CA LEU A 35 -2.42 1.51 -2.04
C LEU A 35 -1.28 0.99 -2.91
N ARG A 36 -0.45 1.88 -3.51
CA ARG A 36 0.74 1.49 -4.28
C ARG A 36 1.76 0.70 -3.45
N CYS A 37 1.87 1.00 -2.15
CA CYS A 37 2.70 0.20 -1.25
C CYS A 37 2.10 -1.18 -0.96
N VAL A 38 0.78 -1.26 -0.74
CA VAL A 38 0.06 -2.52 -0.50
C VAL A 38 0.17 -3.47 -1.71
N ILE A 39 0.02 -2.94 -2.92
CA ILE A 39 0.12 -3.75 -4.15
C ILE A 39 1.57 -4.03 -4.59
N GLY A 40 2.57 -3.56 -3.85
CA GLY A 40 3.98 -3.83 -4.13
C GLY A 40 4.61 -3.01 -5.26
N ILE A 41 3.92 -2.00 -5.80
CA ILE A 41 4.47 -1.09 -6.83
C ILE A 41 5.42 -0.05 -6.23
N ARG A 42 5.23 0.29 -4.95
CA ARG A 42 6.12 1.20 -4.21
C ARG A 42 6.61 0.54 -2.93
N ARG A 43 7.89 0.70 -2.60
CA ARG A 43 8.43 0.26 -1.31
C ARG A 43 8.23 1.37 -0.27
N PRO A 44 7.76 1.07 0.96
CA PRO A 44 7.74 2.05 2.04
C PRO A 44 9.17 2.38 2.49
N ASP A 45 9.40 3.64 2.87
CA ASP A 45 10.72 4.09 3.35
C ASP A 45 11.08 3.45 4.71
N SER A 46 10.08 3.09 5.51
CA SER A 46 10.23 2.39 6.79
C SER A 46 8.98 1.56 7.13
N GLY A 47 9.11 0.63 8.08
CA GLY A 47 8.02 -0.25 8.51
C GLY A 47 7.88 -1.51 7.62
N ARG A 48 6.73 -2.20 7.75
CA ARG A 48 6.45 -3.44 7.04
C ARG A 48 5.00 -3.47 6.55
N ILE A 49 4.81 -4.03 5.36
CA ILE A 49 3.51 -4.38 4.80
C ILE A 49 3.52 -5.88 4.51
N SER A 50 2.42 -6.55 4.83
CA SER A 50 2.19 -7.96 4.50
C SER A 50 0.81 -8.09 3.85
N VAL A 51 0.75 -8.83 2.75
CA VAL A 51 -0.49 -9.18 2.06
C VAL A 51 -0.46 -10.69 1.85
N TYR A 52 -1.47 -11.39 2.38
CA TYR A 52 -1.51 -12.86 2.44
C TYR A 52 -0.21 -13.48 2.99
N ASP A 53 0.31 -12.89 4.08
CA ASP A 53 1.56 -13.29 4.76
C ASP A 53 2.84 -13.15 3.92
N LYS A 54 2.76 -12.42 2.81
CA LYS A 54 3.90 -12.17 1.91
C LYS A 54 4.24 -10.69 1.87
N THR A 55 5.52 -10.40 1.70
CA THR A 55 6.01 -9.02 1.52
C THR A 55 5.81 -8.58 0.06
N PRO A 56 4.94 -7.59 -0.23
CA PRO A 56 4.67 -7.14 -1.60
C PRO A 56 5.93 -6.63 -2.32
N GLY A 57 5.97 -6.78 -3.64
CA GLY A 57 7.06 -6.28 -4.49
C GLY A 57 8.30 -7.17 -4.54
N THR A 58 8.28 -8.33 -3.87
CA THR A 58 9.34 -9.35 -3.96
C THR A 58 8.99 -10.39 -5.02
N LYS A 59 9.99 -11.00 -5.68
CA LYS A 59 9.76 -12.01 -6.74
C LYS A 59 8.98 -13.22 -6.22
N GLU A 60 9.24 -13.60 -4.98
CA GLU A 60 8.67 -14.78 -4.33
C GLU A 60 7.25 -14.51 -3.80
N SER A 61 6.86 -13.24 -3.64
CA SER A 61 5.53 -12.91 -3.11
C SER A 61 4.39 -13.26 -4.07
N GLY A 62 4.63 -13.17 -5.38
CA GLY A 62 3.55 -13.13 -6.36
C GLY A 62 2.63 -11.92 -6.19
N ILE A 63 3.13 -10.82 -5.60
CA ILE A 63 2.42 -9.57 -5.38
C ILE A 63 3.26 -8.42 -5.96
N PRO A 64 2.74 -7.66 -6.94
CA PRO A 64 1.44 -7.83 -7.58
C PRO A 64 1.35 -9.14 -8.38
N GLY A 65 0.14 -9.70 -8.51
CA GLY A 65 -0.09 -10.96 -9.21
C GLY A 65 -1.56 -11.42 -9.19
N PRO A 66 -1.87 -12.64 -9.66
CA PRO A 66 -3.25 -13.08 -9.94
C PRO A 66 -4.23 -13.03 -8.77
N GLY A 67 -3.74 -13.03 -7.53
CA GLY A 67 -4.57 -12.94 -6.31
C GLY A 67 -4.95 -11.51 -5.90
N LEU A 68 -4.58 -10.49 -6.67
CA LEU A 68 -4.76 -9.08 -6.31
C LEU A 68 -5.29 -8.26 -7.50
N GLY A 69 -6.53 -7.81 -7.40
CA GLY A 69 -7.11 -6.83 -8.31
C GLY A 69 -6.74 -5.41 -7.89
N TYR A 70 -6.32 -4.59 -8.85
CA TYR A 70 -6.06 -3.17 -8.65
C TYR A 70 -6.60 -2.37 -9.84
N THR A 71 -7.49 -1.43 -9.56
CA THR A 71 -8.01 -0.48 -10.55
C THR A 71 -7.39 0.88 -10.25
N PRO A 72 -6.36 1.32 -11.00
CA PRO A 72 -5.74 2.60 -10.76
C PRO A 72 -6.73 3.75 -10.95
N GLN A 73 -6.52 4.82 -10.19
CA GLN A 73 -7.08 6.12 -10.50
C GLN A 73 -6.28 6.66 -11.70
N GLU A 74 -6.96 6.86 -12.83
CA GLU A 74 -6.46 7.32 -14.15
C GLU A 74 -4.97 7.06 -14.47
#